data_AF-A0A7V2ECT8-F1
#
_entry.id   AF-A0A7V2ECT8-F1
#
_cell.length_a   1.000
_cell.length_b   1.000
_cell.length_c   1.000
_cell.angle_alpha   90.00
_cell.angle_beta   90.00
_cell.angle_gamma   90.00
#
_symmetry.space_group_name_H-M   'P 1'
#
loop_
_entity.id
_entity.type
_entity.pdbx_description
1 polymer ?
#
loop_
_entity_poly.entity_id
_entity_poly.type
_entity_poly.pdbx_seq_one_letter_code
_entity_poly.pdbx_strand_id
1 'polypeptide(L)'
;KDFIVLGNVLNVTYDKVLKQIAENKIFIGHSIHSGDVKFLVPDDYEIYGQKFEIKDNKKYIWVKGIRWFTTLNHNKFPNLELKYELDSNLHKKLDNYNVINVDKTKYIPKNYDGLICVPITFIDKYNPNQFKILGELYKMDLSEYLIGSNTKKTLDGKNLFARLVIKKIN
;
A
#
# COMPACT_ATOMS: atom_id res chain seq x y z
N LYS A 1 0.62 5.10 24.26
CA LYS A 1 -0.69 4.43 24.43
C LYS A 1 -0.81 3.45 23.29
N ASP A 2 -1.20 2.21 23.60
CA ASP A 2 -1.43 1.22 22.57
C ASP A 2 -2.83 1.28 22.00
N PHE A 3 -2.97 1.00 20.71
CA PHE A 3 -4.27 1.03 20.03
C PHE A 3 -4.37 0.03 18.89
N ILE A 4 -5.61 -0.29 18.53
CA ILE A 4 -6.02 -0.85 17.24
C ILE A 4 -7.10 0.08 16.68
N VAL A 5 -6.96 0.51 15.43
CA VAL A 5 -7.95 1.30 14.70
C VAL A 5 -8.29 0.59 13.41
N LEU A 6 -9.58 0.38 13.15
CA LEU A 6 -10.06 -0.10 11.85
C LEU A 6 -10.17 1.08 10.90
N GLY A 7 -9.57 0.96 9.72
CA GLY A 7 -9.63 2.00 8.71
C GLY A 7 -9.48 1.42 7.31
N ASN A 8 -9.82 2.23 6.31
CA ASN A 8 -9.59 1.85 4.93
C ASN A 8 -8.07 1.88 4.62
N VAL A 9 -7.57 0.94 3.80
CA VAL A 9 -6.17 0.88 3.36
C VAL A 9 -5.72 2.16 2.67
N LEU A 10 -6.63 2.92 2.04
CA LEU A 10 -6.36 4.23 1.46
C LEU A 10 -5.83 5.23 2.49
N ASN A 11 -6.11 5.06 3.79
CA ASN A 11 -5.58 5.92 4.86
C ASN A 11 -4.04 5.91 4.92
N VAL A 12 -3.38 4.88 4.37
CA VAL A 12 -1.92 4.83 4.20
C VAL A 12 -1.42 5.99 3.34
N THR A 13 -2.24 6.57 2.47
CA THR A 13 -1.84 7.72 1.63
C THR A 13 -1.81 9.03 2.41
N TYR A 14 -2.35 9.11 3.62
CA TYR A 14 -2.27 10.33 4.43
C TYR A 14 -0.89 10.50 5.04
N ASP A 15 -0.31 11.69 4.89
CA ASP A 15 1.11 11.96 5.20
C ASP A 15 1.46 11.62 6.65
N LYS A 16 0.58 11.98 7.59
CA LYS A 16 0.76 11.66 9.00
C LYS A 16 0.73 10.16 9.27
N VAL A 17 -0.12 9.40 8.57
CA VAL A 17 -0.22 7.94 8.74
C VAL A 17 0.98 7.27 8.10
N LEU A 18 1.31 7.62 6.84
CA LEU A 18 2.44 7.04 6.12
C LEU A 18 3.76 7.27 6.86
N LYS A 19 3.96 8.49 7.37
CA LYS A 19 5.15 8.84 8.16
C LYS A 19 5.29 7.95 9.39
N GLN A 20 4.21 7.70 10.13
CA GLN A 20 4.25 6.83 11.31
C GLN A 20 4.56 5.38 10.94
N ILE A 21 4.07 4.91 9.78
CA ILE A 21 4.41 3.56 9.29
C ILE A 21 5.87 3.48 8.84
N ALA A 22 6.35 4.45 8.07
CA ALA A 22 7.74 4.53 7.62
C ALA A 22 8.74 4.66 8.80
N GLU A 23 8.32 5.29 9.89
CA GLU A 23 9.07 5.40 11.15
C GLU A 23 8.89 4.18 12.07
N ASN A 24 8.18 3.13 11.64
CA ASN A 24 7.92 1.92 12.42
C ASN A 24 7.19 2.16 13.76
N LYS A 25 6.31 3.17 13.81
CA LYS A 25 5.49 3.51 14.98
C LYS A 25 4.09 2.91 14.91
N ILE A 26 3.58 2.69 13.71
CA ILE A 26 2.27 2.06 13.44
C ILE A 26 2.48 0.96 12.40
N PHE A 27 1.76 -0.14 12.57
CA PHE A 27 1.82 -1.32 11.71
C PHE A 27 0.43 -1.71 11.21
N ILE A 28 0.39 -2.49 10.13
CA ILE A 28 -0.83 -3.12 9.64
C ILE A 28 -0.97 -4.48 10.34
N GLY A 29 -2.11 -4.70 10.99
CA GLY A 29 -2.40 -5.95 11.71
C GLY A 29 -2.53 -7.16 10.78
N HIS A 30 -2.38 -8.35 11.37
CA HIS A 30 -2.12 -9.62 10.65
C HIS A 30 -3.31 -10.28 9.95
N SER A 31 -4.55 -9.92 10.29
CA SER A 31 -5.73 -10.76 9.99
C SER A 31 -6.52 -10.33 8.75
N ILE A 32 -6.31 -9.13 8.22
CA ILE A 32 -7.12 -8.59 7.12
C ILE A 32 -6.22 -7.99 6.04
N HIS A 33 -5.96 -8.74 4.97
CA HIS A 33 -5.07 -8.32 3.86
C HIS A 33 -5.72 -8.35 2.47
N SER A 34 -7.00 -8.74 2.37
CA SER A 34 -7.73 -8.73 1.10
C SER A 34 -9.24 -8.81 1.32
N GLY A 35 -9.99 -8.48 0.27
CA GLY A 35 -11.44 -8.65 0.24
C GLY A 35 -12.22 -7.66 1.10
N ASP A 36 -13.48 -8.04 1.32
CA ASP A 36 -14.45 -7.25 2.04
C ASP A 36 -14.66 -7.88 3.42
N VAL A 37 -14.71 -7.06 4.46
CA VAL A 37 -14.89 -7.52 5.84
C VAL A 37 -16.37 -7.39 6.21
N LYS A 38 -16.93 -8.46 6.80
CA LYS A 38 -18.33 -8.50 7.24
C LYS A 38 -18.48 -7.78 8.58
N PHE A 39 -19.40 -6.82 8.65
CA PHE A 39 -19.78 -6.11 9.87
C PHE A 39 -21.26 -6.29 10.16
N LEU A 40 -21.59 -6.50 11.44
CA LEU A 40 -22.95 -6.33 11.94
C LEU A 40 -23.25 -4.83 12.01
N VAL A 41 -24.41 -4.42 11.52
CA VAL A 41 -24.87 -3.03 11.61
C VAL A 41 -26.16 -2.94 12.43
N PRO A 42 -26.46 -1.76 13.00
CA PRO A 42 -27.71 -1.51 13.70
C PRO A 42 -28.96 -1.81 12.85
N ASP A 43 -30.09 -2.07 13.52
CA ASP A 43 -31.35 -2.41 12.85
C ASP A 43 -31.91 -1.24 12.03
N ASP A 44 -31.62 0.00 12.41
CA ASP A 44 -31.97 1.23 11.71
C ASP A 44 -30.98 1.62 10.59
N TYR A 45 -29.92 0.82 10.38
CA TYR A 45 -28.95 1.10 9.32
C TYR A 45 -29.58 0.91 7.93
N GLU A 46 -29.51 1.96 7.13
CA GLU A 46 -29.99 1.98 5.74
C GLU A 46 -28.93 1.37 4.80
N ILE A 47 -29.35 0.40 3.98
CA ILE A 47 -28.45 -0.35 3.09
C ILE A 47 -28.62 0.17 1.65
N TYR A 48 -27.56 0.75 1.09
CA TYR A 48 -27.54 1.25 -0.29
C TYR A 48 -26.33 0.70 -1.05
N GLY A 49 -26.56 0.09 -2.21
CA GLY A 49 -25.52 -0.25 -3.20
C GLY A 49 -24.37 -1.15 -2.69
N GLN A 50 -24.49 -1.73 -1.50
CA GLN A 50 -23.47 -2.53 -0.84
C GLN A 50 -23.91 -3.99 -0.78
N LYS A 51 -22.94 -4.91 -0.83
CA LYS A 51 -23.20 -6.32 -0.54
C LYS A 51 -23.68 -6.43 0.91
N PHE A 52 -24.81 -7.09 1.12
CA PHE A 52 -25.43 -7.25 2.44
C PHE A 52 -26.09 -8.62 2.61
N GLU A 53 -26.38 -8.97 3.85
CA GLU A 53 -27.07 -10.19 4.27
C GLU A 53 -27.94 -9.86 5.48
N ILE A 54 -29.15 -10.43 5.53
CA ILE A 54 -30.00 -10.41 6.73
C ILE A 54 -30.09 -11.85 7.22
N LYS A 55 -29.69 -12.10 8.46
CA LYS A 55 -29.73 -13.42 9.09
C LYS A 55 -30.10 -13.28 10.56
N ASP A 56 -31.09 -14.05 11.03
CA ASP A 56 -31.58 -14.02 12.42
C ASP A 56 -31.96 -12.60 12.88
N ASN A 57 -32.69 -11.87 12.03
CA ASN A 57 -33.05 -10.44 12.20
C ASN A 57 -31.86 -9.48 12.35
N LYS A 58 -30.63 -9.93 12.09
CA LYS A 58 -29.43 -9.07 12.09
C LYS A 58 -29.03 -8.70 10.68
N LYS A 59 -28.68 -7.42 10.48
CA LYS A 59 -28.17 -6.89 9.21
C LYS A 59 -26.64 -6.94 9.18
N TYR A 60 -26.09 -7.42 8.07
CA TYR A 60 -24.65 -7.45 7.85
C TYR A 60 -24.28 -6.76 6.54
N ILE A 61 -23.19 -6.00 6.54
CA ILE A 61 -22.61 -5.36 5.35
C ILE A 61 -21.16 -5.79 5.16
N TRP A 62 -20.67 -5.65 3.93
CA TRP A 62 -19.29 -5.93 3.57
C TRP A 62 -18.56 -4.65 3.21
N VAL A 63 -17.53 -4.31 3.98
CA VAL A 63 -16.74 -3.09 3.78
C VAL A 63 -15.40 -3.43 3.15
N LYS A 64 -15.14 -2.83 1.98
CA LYS A 64 -13.92 -3.02 1.18
C LYS A 64 -12.71 -2.37 1.82
N GLY A 65 -11.57 -3.06 1.74
CA GLY A 65 -10.26 -2.48 2.01
C GLY A 65 -10.00 -2.13 3.47
N ILE A 66 -10.72 -2.74 4.42
CA ILE A 66 -10.46 -2.53 5.84
C ILE A 66 -9.12 -3.15 6.25
N ARG A 67 -8.38 -2.42 7.08
CA ARG A 67 -7.11 -2.81 7.72
C ARG A 67 -7.11 -2.38 9.17
N TRP A 68 -6.31 -3.05 9.98
CA TRP A 68 -6.08 -2.70 11.38
C TRP A 68 -4.80 -1.89 11.44
N PHE A 69 -4.89 -0.63 11.83
CA PHE A 69 -3.73 0.21 12.13
C PHE A 69 -3.46 0.11 13.62
N THR A 70 -2.26 -0.34 13.99
CA THR A 70 -1.98 -0.71 15.38
C THR A 70 -0.56 -0.35 15.80
N THR A 71 -0.38 0.00 17.08
CA THR A 71 0.95 0.09 17.71
C THR A 71 1.35 -1.22 18.39
N LEU A 72 0.42 -2.17 18.51
CA LEU A 72 0.67 -3.43 19.16
C LEU A 72 1.74 -4.20 18.40
N ASN A 73 2.77 -4.58 19.14
CA ASN A 73 3.80 -5.44 18.60
C ASN A 73 3.18 -6.81 18.28
N HIS A 74 3.39 -7.24 17.05
CA HIS A 74 3.02 -8.55 16.56
C HIS A 74 4.15 -9.02 15.66
N ASN A 75 4.15 -10.30 15.30
CA ASN A 75 5.16 -10.83 14.38
C ASN A 75 5.10 -10.03 13.08
N LYS A 76 6.12 -9.18 12.87
CA LYS A 76 6.32 -8.44 11.62
C LYS A 76 6.39 -9.44 10.47
N PHE A 77 5.94 -9.05 9.29
CA PHE A 77 5.97 -9.93 8.12
C PHE A 77 7.39 -10.47 7.88
N PRO A 78 7.54 -11.75 7.51
CA PRO A 78 8.84 -12.28 7.13
C PRO A 78 9.42 -11.50 5.94
N ASN A 79 10.72 -11.61 5.71
CA ASN A 79 11.35 -11.07 4.51
C ASN A 79 10.63 -11.64 3.27
N LEU A 80 10.27 -10.77 2.33
CA LEU A 80 9.75 -11.18 1.04
C LEU A 80 10.83 -11.91 0.24
N GLU A 81 10.51 -13.11 -0.22
CA GLU A 81 11.36 -13.85 -1.14
C GLU A 81 11.27 -13.22 -2.55
N LEU A 82 12.30 -12.48 -2.95
CA LEU A 82 12.36 -11.80 -4.24
C LEU A 82 12.89 -12.76 -5.32
N LYS A 83 12.00 -13.22 -6.20
CA LYS A 83 12.32 -14.26 -7.21
C LYS A 83 12.62 -13.70 -8.60
N TYR A 84 12.22 -12.47 -8.88
CA TYR A 84 12.29 -11.88 -10.22
C TYR A 84 13.53 -11.02 -10.38
N GLU A 85 14.03 -10.96 -11.60
CA GLU A 85 15.09 -10.05 -12.01
C GLU A 85 14.50 -8.86 -12.76
N LEU A 86 15.27 -7.77 -12.83
CA LEU A 86 14.89 -6.59 -13.59
C LEU A 86 14.69 -6.93 -15.07
N ASP A 87 13.44 -6.94 -15.47
CA ASP A 87 12.96 -7.08 -16.85
C ASP A 87 12.28 -5.79 -17.33
N SER A 88 12.64 -5.28 -18.51
CA SER A 88 12.11 -4.00 -19.04
C SER A 88 10.65 -4.05 -19.48
N ASN A 89 10.11 -5.24 -19.80
CA ASN A 89 8.71 -5.41 -20.15
C ASN A 89 7.83 -5.43 -18.90
N LEU A 90 8.33 -5.99 -17.79
CA LEU A 90 7.62 -6.09 -16.52
C LEU A 90 7.80 -4.85 -15.63
N HIS A 91 8.98 -4.21 -15.68
CA HIS A 91 9.38 -3.11 -14.78
C HIS A 91 9.62 -1.83 -15.56
N LYS A 92 8.58 -1.35 -16.23
CA LYS A 92 8.63 -0.07 -16.95
C LYS A 92 9.00 1.08 -16.00
N LYS A 93 9.80 2.02 -16.47
CA LYS A 93 10.04 3.28 -15.76
C LYS A 93 8.84 4.20 -15.90
N LEU A 94 8.66 5.10 -14.93
CA LEU A 94 7.79 6.26 -15.12
C LEU A 94 8.32 7.11 -16.28
N ASP A 95 7.41 7.74 -17.03
CA ASP A 95 7.73 8.40 -18.29
C ASP A 95 8.86 9.43 -18.16
N ASN A 96 8.93 10.14 -17.02
CA ASN A 96 9.88 11.24 -16.80
C ASN A 96 10.84 11.02 -15.63
N TYR A 97 10.81 9.85 -14.97
CA TYR A 97 11.59 9.62 -13.75
C TYR A 97 12.33 8.29 -13.78
N ASN A 98 13.53 8.26 -13.18
CA ASN A 98 14.32 7.04 -12.97
C ASN A 98 13.77 6.21 -11.80
N VAL A 99 12.48 5.87 -11.87
CA VAL A 99 11.72 5.11 -10.89
C VAL A 99 10.97 4.03 -11.65
N ILE A 100 11.17 2.76 -11.29
CA ILE A 100 10.45 1.65 -11.95
C ILE A 100 9.07 1.48 -11.31
N ASN A 101 8.11 1.10 -12.14
CA ASN A 101 6.77 0.71 -11.73
C ASN A 101 6.67 -0.80 -11.56
N VAL A 102 6.17 -1.23 -10.40
CA VAL A 102 5.90 -2.65 -10.10
C VAL A 102 4.42 -2.78 -9.74
N ASP A 103 3.63 -3.51 -10.53
CA ASP A 103 2.19 -3.64 -10.30
C ASP A 103 1.81 -4.64 -9.21
N LYS A 104 2.71 -5.57 -8.87
CA LYS A 104 2.48 -6.57 -7.82
C LYS A 104 3.74 -6.75 -7.01
N THR A 105 3.61 -6.75 -5.68
CA THR A 105 4.73 -6.93 -4.73
C THR A 105 5.64 -8.12 -5.05
N LYS A 106 5.08 -9.22 -5.58
CA LYS A 106 5.89 -10.40 -5.95
C LYS A 106 6.86 -10.16 -7.11
N TYR A 107 6.61 -9.13 -7.93
CA TYR A 107 7.46 -8.73 -9.05
C TYR A 107 8.45 -7.64 -8.65
N ILE A 108 8.71 -7.41 -7.37
CA ILE A 108 9.83 -6.54 -6.98
C ILE A 108 11.13 -7.25 -7.39
N PRO A 109 11.98 -6.63 -8.22
CA PRO A 109 13.21 -7.26 -8.70
C PRO A 109 14.27 -7.35 -7.60
N LYS A 110 14.94 -8.51 -7.49
CA LYS A 110 16.00 -8.75 -6.49
C LYS A 110 17.27 -7.95 -6.77
N ASN A 111 17.58 -7.68 -8.05
CA ASN A 111 18.82 -7.08 -8.55
C ASN A 111 18.68 -5.59 -8.92
N TYR A 112 17.77 -4.85 -8.28
CA TYR A 112 17.57 -3.42 -8.55
C TYR A 112 17.51 -2.60 -7.27
N ASP A 113 18.47 -1.69 -7.10
CA ASP A 113 18.63 -0.90 -5.86
C ASP A 113 18.12 0.55 -5.98
N GLY A 114 17.52 0.88 -7.13
CA GLY A 114 16.89 2.16 -7.38
C GLY A 114 15.53 2.31 -6.69
N LEU A 115 14.82 3.38 -7.06
CA LEU A 115 13.48 3.65 -6.53
C LEU A 115 12.43 2.82 -7.26
N ILE A 116 11.51 2.26 -6.47
CA ILE A 116 10.46 1.38 -6.97
C ILE A 116 9.12 1.95 -6.52
N CYS A 117 8.20 2.19 -7.44
CA CYS A 117 6.82 2.53 -7.09
C CYS A 117 5.94 1.28 -7.08
N VAL A 118 5.35 1.00 -5.93
CA VAL A 118 4.53 -0.19 -5.64
C VAL A 118 3.10 0.22 -5.28
N PRO A 119 2.10 -0.66 -5.41
CA PRO A 119 0.74 -0.36 -4.98
C PRO A 119 0.70 -0.08 -3.48
N ILE A 120 -0.25 0.74 -3.01
CA ILE A 120 -0.43 1.01 -1.57
C ILE A 120 -0.64 -0.25 -0.73
N THR A 121 -1.19 -1.31 -1.32
CA THR A 121 -1.39 -2.62 -0.67
C THR A 121 -0.07 -3.36 -0.42
N PHE A 122 1.07 -2.87 -0.92
CA PHE A 122 2.40 -3.31 -0.49
C PHE A 122 2.55 -3.25 1.03
N ILE A 123 1.84 -2.35 1.72
CA ILE A 123 1.85 -2.24 3.18
C ILE A 123 1.48 -3.55 3.90
N ASP A 124 0.66 -4.40 3.27
CA ASP A 124 0.27 -5.72 3.80
C ASP A 124 1.44 -6.71 3.84
N LYS A 125 2.56 -6.36 3.21
CA LYS A 125 3.77 -7.16 3.08
C LYS A 125 5.02 -6.38 3.48
N TYR A 126 4.83 -5.18 4.05
CA TYR A 126 5.92 -4.30 4.38
C TYR A 126 6.74 -4.89 5.54
N ASN A 127 8.02 -5.09 5.28
CA ASN A 127 9.00 -5.43 6.29
C ASN A 127 10.08 -4.33 6.33
N PRO A 128 10.20 -3.59 7.45
CA PRO A 128 11.14 -2.48 7.56
C PRO A 128 12.61 -2.89 7.62
N ASN A 129 12.92 -4.19 7.77
CA ASN A 129 14.29 -4.69 7.65
C ASN A 129 14.69 -4.92 6.19
N GLN A 130 13.72 -4.95 5.26
CA GLN A 130 13.96 -5.23 3.85
C GLN A 130 13.72 -4.00 2.96
N PHE A 131 12.81 -3.11 3.35
CA PHE A 131 12.45 -1.94 2.56
C PHE A 131 12.36 -0.68 3.41
N LYS A 132 12.72 0.43 2.79
CA LYS A 132 12.45 1.79 3.26
C LYS A 132 11.31 2.38 2.45
N ILE A 133 10.26 2.86 3.13
CA ILE A 133 9.22 3.69 2.50
C ILE A 133 9.72 5.13 2.48
N LEU A 134 9.67 5.77 1.32
CA LEU A 134 10.10 7.15 1.14
C LEU A 134 8.93 8.12 1.13
N GLY A 135 7.79 7.70 0.58
CA GLY A 135 6.59 8.53 0.52
C GLY A 135 5.55 7.97 -0.43
N GLU A 136 4.47 8.73 -0.60
CA GLU A 136 3.48 8.50 -1.65
C GLU A 136 3.95 9.21 -2.94
N LEU A 137 3.82 8.54 -4.08
CA LEU A 137 4.36 8.96 -5.37
C LEU A 137 4.03 10.42 -5.73
N TYR A 138 2.77 10.81 -5.66
CA TYR A 138 2.33 12.14 -6.08
C TYR A 138 2.74 13.23 -5.09
N LYS A 139 2.92 12.89 -3.82
CA LYS A 139 3.30 13.83 -2.76
C LYS A 139 4.80 13.98 -2.52
N MET A 140 5.60 13.04 -3.00
CA MET A 140 7.05 13.08 -2.82
C MET A 140 7.72 14.02 -3.83
N ASP A 141 8.76 14.74 -3.40
CA ASP A 141 9.69 15.38 -4.31
C ASP A 141 10.60 14.30 -4.93
N LEU A 142 10.64 14.25 -6.26
CA LEU A 142 11.42 13.31 -7.05
C LEU A 142 12.33 14.03 -8.05
N SER A 143 12.58 15.33 -7.85
CA SER A 143 13.38 16.18 -8.75
C SER A 143 14.77 15.59 -9.04
N GLU A 144 15.44 15.00 -8.06
CA GLU A 144 16.73 14.32 -8.21
C GLU A 144 16.69 13.10 -9.17
N TYR A 145 15.50 12.54 -9.41
CA TYR A 145 15.30 11.36 -10.25
C TYR A 145 14.70 11.70 -11.61
N LEU A 146 14.52 12.98 -11.93
CA LEU A 146 13.94 13.41 -13.19
C LEU A 146 14.90 13.12 -14.36
N ILE A 147 14.40 12.48 -15.43
CA ILE A 147 15.19 12.17 -16.65
C ILE A 147 14.86 13.16 -17.80
N GLY A 148 13.81 13.97 -17.66
CA GLY A 148 13.36 14.93 -18.67
C GLY A 148 13.01 16.30 -18.10
N SER A 149 12.34 17.15 -18.89
CA SER A 149 11.87 18.46 -18.44
C SER A 149 10.44 18.45 -17.88
N ASN A 150 9.68 17.39 -18.15
CA ASN A 150 8.28 17.26 -17.74
C ASN A 150 8.18 16.60 -16.36
N THR A 151 7.53 17.27 -15.41
CA THR A 151 7.43 16.81 -14.02
C THR A 151 6.25 15.84 -13.77
N LYS A 152 5.46 15.50 -14.78
CA LYS A 152 4.32 14.56 -14.63
C LYS A 152 4.81 13.15 -14.29
N LYS A 153 4.23 12.58 -13.22
CA LYS A 153 4.47 11.20 -12.75
C LYS A 153 3.46 10.25 -13.40
N THR A 154 3.68 9.94 -14.67
CA THR A 154 2.83 9.08 -15.51
C THR A 154 3.56 7.81 -15.92
N LEU A 155 2.78 6.82 -16.37
CA LEU A 155 3.28 5.61 -17.00
C LEU A 155 2.52 5.39 -18.31
N ASP A 156 3.24 5.30 -19.42
CA ASP A 156 2.68 5.22 -20.77
C ASP A 156 1.67 6.37 -21.02
N GLY A 157 1.98 7.57 -20.53
CA GLY A 157 1.14 8.78 -20.65
C GLY A 157 -0.08 8.84 -19.72
N LYS A 158 -0.28 7.84 -18.84
CA LYS A 158 -1.44 7.76 -17.95
C LYS A 158 -1.06 8.02 -16.49
N ASN A 159 -1.98 8.63 -15.74
CA ASN A 159 -1.86 8.69 -14.29
C ASN A 159 -2.00 7.29 -13.69
N LEU A 160 -1.24 7.04 -12.64
CA LEU A 160 -1.31 5.84 -11.83
C LEU A 160 -2.29 6.08 -10.69
N PHE A 161 -2.89 5.01 -10.17
CA PHE A 161 -3.48 5.07 -8.83
C PHE A 161 -2.39 5.41 -7.81
N ALA A 162 -2.78 5.87 -6.62
CA ALA A 162 -1.84 6.15 -5.54
C ALA A 162 -0.88 4.98 -5.32
N ARG A 163 0.42 5.29 -5.22
CA ARG A 163 1.52 4.33 -5.08
C ARG A 163 2.48 4.77 -4.00
N LEU A 164 3.13 3.81 -3.37
CA LEU A 164 4.24 4.07 -2.45
C LEU A 164 5.55 4.01 -3.22
N VAL A 165 6.46 4.93 -2.94
CA VAL A 165 7.84 4.87 -3.41
C VAL A 165 8.67 4.23 -2.32
N ILE A 166 9.34 3.13 -2.66
CA ILE A 166 10.16 2.34 -1.75
C ILE A 166 11.57 2.17 -2.31
N LYS A 167 12.50 1.81 -1.42
CA LYS A 167 13.86 1.39 -1.73
C LYS A 167 14.19 0.13 -0.93
N LYS A 168 14.94 -0.82 -1.51
CA LYS A 168 15.49 -1.95 -0.74
C LYS A 168 16.53 -1.45 0.26
N ILE A 169 16.56 -2.07 1.44
CA ILE A 169 17.63 -1.90 2.42
C ILE A 169 18.66 -2.99 2.10
N ASN A 170 19.91 -2.58 1.86
CA ASN A 170 21.02 -3.49 1.62
C ASN A 170 21.54 -4.05 2.95
#